data_AF-A0A2E6KHZ4-F1
#
_entry.id   AF-A0A2E6KHZ4-F1
#
_cell.length_a   1.000
_cell.length_b   1.000
_cell.length_c   1.000
_cell.angle_alpha   90.00
_cell.angle_beta   90.00
_cell.angle_gamma   90.00
#
_symmetry.space_group_name_H-M   'P 1'
#
loop_
_entity.id
_entity.type
_entity.pdbx_description
1 polymer ?
#
loop_
_entity_poly.entity_id
_entity_poly.type
_entity_poly.pdbx_seq_one_letter_code
_entity_poly.pdbx_strand_id
1 'polypeptide(L)'
;MKILKLITLTVITLIIISCGSSSSDTTFEQIYSDTNIFSEENLKELGIKRGKKYKVEGLSKANAAIFAFYKKPGEKEAIEYEIRFYDNHDDAVNEGIPMAKERVGPEAKLKKESATWDEGLKDARQCGGAGGGMSAGGSQAGGAGDHAVGSCSSPKYNEFFVFNNLVILCQGENEIESRNNCIDVIEILKVKQD
;
A
#
# COMPACT_ATOMS: atom_id res chain seq x y z
N MET A 1 -11.31 -77.14 -29.57
CA MET A 1 -11.43 -77.47 -28.13
C MET A 1 -10.40 -76.66 -27.35
N LYS A 2 -10.81 -76.19 -26.14
CA LYS A 2 -10.03 -75.42 -25.13
C LYS A 2 -10.10 -73.89 -25.37
N ILE A 3 -11.17 -73.24 -24.94
CA ILE A 3 -11.48 -72.75 -23.57
C ILE A 3 -10.77 -71.42 -23.27
N LEU A 4 -11.58 -70.36 -23.28
CA LEU A 4 -11.68 -69.29 -22.28
C LEU A 4 -10.41 -68.91 -21.50
N LYS A 5 -10.04 -67.62 -21.55
CA LYS A 5 -9.95 -66.78 -20.34
C LYS A 5 -10.07 -65.30 -20.68
N LEU A 6 -11.23 -64.77 -20.30
CA LEU A 6 -11.59 -63.37 -20.16
C LEU A 6 -10.68 -62.73 -19.10
N ILE A 7 -9.94 -61.68 -19.43
CA ILE A 7 -9.38 -60.75 -18.43
C ILE A 7 -9.74 -59.34 -18.91
N THR A 8 -10.92 -58.90 -18.51
CA THR A 8 -11.35 -57.51 -18.59
C THR A 8 -10.55 -56.72 -17.56
N LEU A 9 -9.57 -55.93 -18.02
CA LEU A 9 -8.89 -54.95 -17.18
C LEU A 9 -9.72 -53.66 -17.18
N THR A 10 -10.65 -53.56 -16.23
CA THR A 10 -11.45 -52.35 -16.00
C THR A 10 -10.55 -51.29 -15.37
N VAL A 11 -10.11 -50.30 -16.16
CA VAL A 11 -9.42 -49.11 -15.66
C VAL A 11 -10.49 -48.19 -15.06
N ILE A 12 -10.48 -48.07 -13.74
CA ILE A 12 -11.34 -47.15 -12.98
C ILE A 12 -10.67 -45.78 -13.00
N THR A 13 -11.16 -44.88 -13.85
CA THR A 13 -10.76 -43.47 -13.87
C THR A 13 -11.54 -42.73 -12.80
N LEU A 14 -10.90 -42.45 -11.67
CA LEU A 14 -11.41 -41.51 -10.65
C LEU A 14 -11.21 -40.08 -11.16
N ILE A 15 -12.25 -39.50 -11.74
CA ILE A 15 -12.32 -38.06 -12.01
C ILE A 15 -12.79 -37.39 -10.71
N ILE A 16 -11.84 -36.95 -9.88
CA ILE A 16 -12.16 -35.99 -8.83
C ILE A 16 -12.28 -34.60 -9.47
N ILE A 17 -13.51 -34.26 -9.89
CA ILE A 17 -13.86 -32.87 -10.20
C ILE A 17 -13.89 -32.14 -8.86
N SER A 18 -12.76 -31.52 -8.51
CA SER A 18 -12.70 -30.55 -7.43
C SER A 18 -13.53 -29.34 -7.87
N CYS A 19 -14.72 -29.22 -7.29
CA CYS A 19 -15.56 -28.04 -7.38
C CYS A 19 -14.93 -26.98 -6.47
N GLY A 20 -14.00 -26.20 -7.01
CA GLY A 20 -13.52 -24.99 -6.36
C GLY A 20 -14.64 -23.96 -6.38
N SER A 21 -15.24 -23.71 -5.22
CA SER A 21 -16.19 -22.62 -5.03
C SER A 21 -15.58 -21.33 -5.57
N SER A 22 -16.16 -20.80 -6.63
CA SER A 22 -15.78 -19.53 -7.22
C SER A 22 -16.24 -18.40 -6.31
N SER A 23 -15.48 -18.17 -5.24
CA SER A 23 -15.35 -16.84 -4.66
C SER A 23 -14.78 -15.98 -5.79
N SER A 24 -15.52 -14.98 -6.23
CA SER A 24 -15.01 -13.97 -7.16
C SER A 24 -13.95 -13.16 -6.43
N ASP A 25 -12.73 -13.70 -6.32
CA ASP A 25 -11.54 -12.93 -6.00
C ASP A 25 -11.33 -11.99 -7.18
N THR A 26 -11.84 -10.76 -7.06
CA THR A 26 -11.46 -9.69 -7.99
C THR A 26 -9.97 -9.47 -7.81
N THR A 27 -9.18 -10.04 -8.72
CA THR A 27 -7.74 -9.82 -8.77
C THR A 27 -7.50 -8.33 -8.92
N PHE A 28 -6.89 -7.74 -7.91
CA PHE A 28 -6.67 -6.32 -7.82
C PHE A 28 -5.26 -5.97 -8.32
N GLU A 29 -5.14 -4.99 -9.22
CA GLU A 29 -3.87 -4.58 -9.82
C GLU A 29 -3.16 -3.55 -8.91
N GLN A 30 -1.97 -3.89 -8.41
CA GLN A 30 -1.17 -3.00 -7.55
C GLN A 30 -0.06 -2.26 -8.31
N ILE A 31 0.25 -2.69 -9.53
CA ILE A 31 1.38 -2.20 -10.33
C ILE A 31 0.82 -1.69 -11.64
N TYR A 32 0.91 -0.37 -11.82
CA TYR A 32 0.50 0.30 -13.04
C TYR A 32 1.75 0.86 -13.72
N SER A 33 1.96 0.46 -14.97
CA SER A 33 3.06 0.96 -15.80
C SER A 33 2.52 1.60 -17.06
N ASP A 34 3.11 2.74 -17.39
CA ASP A 34 3.06 3.43 -18.66
C ASP A 34 4.46 4.06 -18.89
N THR A 35 4.61 4.99 -19.82
CA THR A 35 5.87 5.64 -20.23
C THR A 35 6.15 6.97 -19.50
N ASN A 36 5.21 7.43 -18.68
CA ASN A 36 5.25 8.73 -18.02
C ASN A 36 6.13 8.74 -16.76
N ILE A 37 6.91 9.80 -16.55
CA ILE A 37 7.70 10.01 -15.32
C ILE A 37 7.12 11.20 -14.56
N PHE A 38 6.76 10.97 -13.29
CA PHE A 38 6.16 11.95 -12.40
C PHE A 38 7.20 12.62 -11.50
N SER A 39 7.02 13.92 -11.31
CA SER A 39 7.77 14.80 -10.40
C SER A 39 6.88 15.32 -9.26
N GLU A 40 7.49 15.93 -8.24
CA GLU A 40 6.74 16.59 -7.15
C GLU A 40 5.82 17.71 -7.69
N GLU A 41 6.26 18.42 -8.74
CA GLU A 41 5.49 19.45 -9.42
C GLU A 41 4.21 18.89 -10.06
N ASN A 42 4.30 17.71 -10.68
CA ASN A 42 3.14 17.07 -11.27
C ASN A 42 2.06 16.75 -10.23
N LEU A 43 2.47 16.30 -9.03
CA LEU A 43 1.55 16.04 -7.92
C LEU A 43 0.89 17.32 -7.40
N LYS A 44 1.67 18.40 -7.29
CA LYS A 44 1.18 19.70 -6.83
C LYS A 44 0.09 20.25 -7.75
N GLU A 45 0.27 20.12 -9.06
CA GLU A 45 -0.72 20.53 -10.07
C GLU A 45 -2.03 19.74 -9.98
N LEU A 46 -1.96 18.49 -9.48
CA LEU A 46 -3.12 17.64 -9.21
C LEU A 46 -3.75 17.87 -7.82
N GLY A 47 -3.29 18.87 -7.08
CA GLY A 47 -3.80 19.20 -5.76
C GLY A 47 -3.30 18.30 -4.63
N ILE A 48 -2.38 17.37 -4.92
CA ILE A 48 -1.69 16.57 -3.90
C ILE A 48 -0.62 17.46 -3.25
N LYS A 49 -0.79 17.74 -1.97
CA LYS A 49 0.05 18.71 -1.25
C LYS A 49 1.18 17.99 -0.53
N ARG A 50 2.41 18.44 -0.78
CA ARG A 50 3.59 18.03 -0.02
C ARG A 50 3.55 18.63 1.39
N GLY A 51 3.59 17.76 2.40
CA GLY A 51 3.80 18.15 3.80
C GLY A 51 5.28 18.20 4.15
N LYS A 52 5.95 17.05 4.17
CA LYS A 52 7.39 16.92 4.51
C LYS A 52 8.14 16.27 3.35
N LYS A 53 9.42 16.61 3.21
CA LYS A 53 10.35 15.91 2.33
C LYS A 53 11.32 15.11 3.19
N TYR A 54 11.45 13.83 2.90
CA TYR A 54 12.30 12.89 3.61
C TYR A 54 13.69 12.83 2.99
N LYS A 55 14.65 12.57 3.85
CA LYS A 55 16.00 12.13 3.49
C LYS A 55 15.94 10.71 2.92
N VAL A 56 16.59 10.49 1.78
CA VAL A 56 16.51 9.20 1.04
C VAL A 56 17.72 8.30 1.29
N GLU A 57 18.66 8.71 2.14
CA GLU A 57 19.79 7.86 2.53
C GLU A 57 19.26 6.57 3.19
N GLY A 58 19.60 5.41 2.60
CA GLY A 58 19.09 4.10 3.02
C GLY A 58 17.78 3.66 2.36
N LEU A 59 17.15 4.51 1.54
CA LEU A 59 16.00 4.16 0.71
C LEU A 59 16.48 3.81 -0.71
N SER A 60 16.58 2.51 -1.02
CA SER A 60 17.22 2.01 -2.25
C SER A 60 16.69 2.71 -3.51
N LYS A 61 17.61 3.30 -4.30
CA LYS A 61 17.38 4.03 -5.58
C LYS A 61 16.27 5.10 -5.59
N ALA A 62 15.78 5.54 -4.43
CA ALA A 62 14.80 6.63 -4.39
C ALA A 62 15.48 7.99 -4.60
N ASN A 63 14.96 8.77 -5.54
CA ASN A 63 15.40 10.14 -5.80
C ASN A 63 14.81 11.14 -4.80
N ALA A 64 13.58 10.86 -4.38
CA ALA A 64 12.86 11.66 -3.41
C ALA A 64 11.84 10.78 -2.68
N ALA A 65 11.52 11.17 -1.45
CA ALA A 65 10.39 10.64 -0.72
C ALA A 65 9.70 11.78 0.03
N ILE A 66 8.38 11.81 0.01
CA ILE A 66 7.59 12.86 0.64
C ILE A 66 6.45 12.29 1.47
N PHE A 67 6.12 13.00 2.54
CA PHE A 67 4.82 12.95 3.16
C PHE A 67 3.89 13.88 2.40
N ALA A 68 2.80 13.35 1.86
CA ALA A 68 1.83 14.11 1.10
C ALA A 68 0.43 13.92 1.68
N PHE A 69 -0.47 14.84 1.35
CA PHE A 69 -1.88 14.70 1.68
C PHE A 69 -2.75 15.20 0.52
N TYR A 70 -3.84 14.50 0.29
CA TYR A 70 -4.83 14.86 -0.71
C TYR A 70 -6.20 14.95 -0.04
N LYS A 71 -6.90 16.06 -0.32
CA LYS A 71 -8.26 16.28 0.15
C LYS A 71 -9.20 16.19 -1.04
N LYS A 72 -9.94 15.09 -1.10
CA LYS A 72 -10.94 14.86 -2.15
C LYS A 72 -12.00 15.98 -2.11
N PRO A 73 -12.41 16.56 -3.25
CA PRO A 73 -13.47 17.55 -3.28
C PRO A 73 -14.75 17.04 -2.59
N GLY A 74 -15.30 17.84 -1.69
CA GLY A 74 -16.49 17.48 -0.91
C GLY A 74 -16.20 16.77 0.42
N GLU A 75 -14.99 16.23 0.60
CA GLU A 75 -14.61 15.57 1.85
C GLU A 75 -14.17 16.58 2.92
N LYS A 76 -14.29 16.19 4.19
CA LYS A 76 -13.86 17.02 5.32
C LYS A 76 -12.37 16.84 5.62
N GLU A 77 -11.91 15.61 5.52
CA GLU A 77 -10.57 15.18 5.92
C GLU A 77 -9.67 14.98 4.70
N ALA A 78 -8.37 15.14 4.92
CA ALA A 78 -7.36 14.83 3.93
C ALA A 78 -6.80 13.45 4.24
N ILE A 79 -6.60 12.65 3.21
CA ILE A 79 -5.90 11.38 3.31
C ILE A 79 -4.40 11.64 3.19
N GLU A 80 -3.63 10.95 4.03
CA GLU A 80 -2.17 11.06 4.07
C GLU A 80 -1.51 9.93 3.27
N TYR A 81 -0.39 10.26 2.64
CA TYR A 81 0.36 9.38 1.76
C TYR A 81 1.85 9.50 2.05
N GLU A 82 2.57 8.41 1.86
CA GLU A 82 4.01 8.45 1.62
C GLU A 82 4.24 8.16 0.14
N ILE A 83 4.87 9.09 -0.57
CA ILE A 83 5.13 8.95 -2.01
C ILE A 83 6.63 8.96 -2.23
N ARG A 84 7.12 7.91 -2.88
CA ARG A 84 8.53 7.71 -3.21
C ARG A 84 8.72 7.79 -4.71
N PHE A 85 9.73 8.50 -5.15
CA PHE A 85 10.03 8.77 -6.55
C PHE A 85 11.31 8.03 -6.95
N TYR A 86 11.26 7.35 -8.08
CA TYR A 86 12.36 6.63 -8.68
C TYR A 86 12.67 7.20 -10.07
N ASP A 87 13.81 6.83 -10.64
CA ASP A 87 14.20 7.28 -11.98
C ASP A 87 13.26 6.74 -13.07
N ASN A 88 12.73 5.53 -12.87
CA ASN A 88 11.90 4.81 -13.82
C ASN A 88 11.01 3.78 -13.10
N HIS A 89 10.13 3.12 -13.87
CA HIS A 89 9.22 2.10 -13.38
C HIS A 89 9.95 0.86 -12.84
N ASP A 90 11.00 0.41 -13.51
CA ASP A 90 11.74 -0.79 -13.11
C ASP A 90 12.40 -0.61 -11.74
N ASP A 91 12.95 0.57 -11.45
CA ASP A 91 13.49 0.86 -10.13
C ASP A 91 12.39 0.96 -9.07
N ALA A 92 11.24 1.56 -9.39
CA ALA A 92 10.09 1.60 -8.49
C ALA A 92 9.60 0.18 -8.12
N VAL A 93 9.58 -0.74 -9.09
CA VAL A 93 9.20 -2.14 -8.87
C VAL A 93 10.28 -2.91 -8.13
N ASN A 94 11.51 -2.92 -8.64
CA ASN A 94 12.55 -3.83 -8.17
C ASN A 94 13.17 -3.38 -6.84
N GLU A 95 13.29 -2.08 -6.62
CA GLU A 95 13.91 -1.51 -5.41
C GLU A 95 12.87 -0.95 -4.45
N GLY A 96 11.81 -0.35 -5.00
CA GLY A 96 10.80 0.32 -4.19
C GLY A 96 9.83 -0.60 -3.48
N ILE A 97 9.39 -1.69 -4.12
CA ILE A 97 8.44 -2.65 -3.53
C ILE A 97 9.00 -3.31 -2.26
N PRO A 98 10.23 -3.86 -2.24
CA PRO A 98 10.78 -4.44 -1.02
C PRO A 98 10.77 -3.47 0.16
N MET A 99 11.15 -2.20 -0.09
CA MET A 99 11.15 -1.14 0.92
C MET A 99 9.74 -0.71 1.33
N ALA A 100 8.74 -0.81 0.45
CA ALA A 100 7.36 -0.46 0.76
C ALA A 100 6.69 -1.53 1.63
N LYS A 101 6.96 -2.82 1.35
CA LYS A 101 6.47 -3.95 2.15
C LYS A 101 6.89 -3.90 3.62
N GLU A 102 8.04 -3.32 3.94
CA GLU A 102 8.44 -3.11 5.33
C GLU A 102 7.60 -2.05 6.07
N ARG A 103 6.88 -1.20 5.32
CA ARG A 103 6.22 -0.01 5.86
C ARG A 103 4.69 -0.16 5.94
N VAL A 104 4.13 -1.18 5.29
CA VAL A 104 2.68 -1.40 5.20
C VAL A 104 2.19 -2.60 5.98
N GLY A 105 0.94 -2.52 6.44
CA GLY A 105 0.19 -3.65 6.97
C GLY A 105 0.60 -4.06 8.39
N PRO A 106 -0.04 -5.12 8.93
CA PRO A 106 0.10 -5.52 10.34
C PRO A 106 1.54 -5.83 10.78
N GLU A 107 2.37 -6.32 9.85
CA GLU A 107 3.77 -6.70 10.10
C GLU A 107 4.76 -5.58 9.76
N ALA A 108 4.28 -4.34 9.61
CA ALA A 108 5.14 -3.20 9.30
C ALA A 108 6.25 -3.03 10.34
N LYS A 109 7.48 -2.89 9.85
CA LYS A 109 8.69 -2.62 10.63
C LYS A 109 8.73 -1.14 11.00
N LEU A 110 7.92 -0.76 11.99
CA LEU A 110 7.77 0.64 12.38
C LEU A 110 8.80 1.11 13.41
N LYS A 111 9.75 0.27 13.84
CA LYS A 111 10.77 0.58 14.86
C LYS A 111 12.15 0.67 14.21
N LYS A 112 13.03 1.52 14.76
CA LYS A 112 14.39 1.73 14.22
C LYS A 112 15.24 0.46 14.24
N GLU A 113 14.99 -0.40 15.23
CA GLU A 113 15.75 -1.62 15.41
C GLU A 113 15.40 -2.70 14.37
N SER A 114 14.28 -2.54 13.64
CA SER A 114 13.82 -3.50 12.63
C SER A 114 13.71 -2.93 11.22
N ALA A 115 13.49 -1.64 11.05
CA ALA A 115 13.35 -1.01 9.73
C ALA A 115 14.69 -0.93 9.00
N THR A 116 14.68 -1.17 7.68
CA THR A 116 15.86 -0.94 6.83
C THR A 116 16.10 0.57 6.62
N TRP A 117 15.03 1.38 6.62
CA TRP A 117 15.08 2.83 6.43
C TRP A 117 14.28 3.55 7.52
N ASP A 118 15.00 4.35 8.32
CA ASP A 118 14.52 5.00 9.55
C ASP A 118 13.69 6.27 9.33
N GLU A 119 13.91 6.96 8.20
CA GLU A 119 13.27 8.23 7.94
C GLU A 119 11.76 8.02 7.68
N GLY A 120 10.94 8.94 8.19
CA GLY A 120 9.47 8.84 8.09
C GLY A 120 8.80 7.83 9.04
N LEU A 121 9.54 7.01 9.81
CA LEU A 121 8.95 5.99 10.71
C LEU A 121 7.93 6.55 11.71
N LYS A 122 8.09 7.79 12.18
CA LYS A 122 7.12 8.44 13.07
C LYS A 122 5.82 8.79 12.34
N ASP A 123 5.93 9.25 11.10
CA ASP A 123 4.78 9.65 10.29
C ASP A 123 4.02 8.43 9.74
N ALA A 124 4.66 7.26 9.67
CA ALA A 124 4.06 5.99 9.25
C ALA A 124 3.28 5.26 10.36
N ARG A 125 3.20 5.83 11.57
CA ARG A 125 2.45 5.27 12.70
C ARG A 125 1.14 6.03 12.91
N GLN A 126 0.14 5.32 13.41
CA GLN A 126 -1.10 5.91 13.93
C GLN A 126 -1.33 5.48 15.39
N CYS A 127 -1.99 6.34 16.16
CA CYS A 127 -2.33 6.10 17.56
C CYS A 127 -3.78 5.63 17.65
N GLY A 128 -4.03 4.43 18.19
CA GLY A 128 -5.38 3.94 18.45
C GLY A 128 -5.76 4.13 19.92
N GLY A 129 -6.87 4.81 20.21
CA GLY A 129 -7.51 4.87 21.54
C GLY A 129 -9.02 5.00 21.37
N ALA A 130 -9.84 4.55 22.32
CA ALA A 130 -11.30 4.62 22.25
C ALA A 130 -11.76 6.08 22.05
N GLY A 131 -12.20 6.42 20.84
CA GLY A 131 -12.46 7.80 20.41
C GLY A 131 -11.46 8.38 19.40
N GLY A 132 -10.51 7.58 18.92
CA GLY A 132 -9.51 7.93 17.91
C GLY A 132 -10.09 7.96 16.50
N GLY A 133 -11.11 8.79 16.30
CA GLY A 133 -11.36 9.35 14.99
C GLY A 133 -10.12 10.12 14.55
N MET A 134 -9.89 10.11 13.25
CA MET A 134 -8.92 10.90 12.50
C MET A 134 -8.68 12.24 13.18
N SER A 135 -7.60 12.35 13.95
CA SER A 135 -7.15 13.66 14.38
C SER A 135 -6.47 14.30 13.19
N ALA A 136 -7.26 15.14 12.52
CA ALA A 136 -6.85 16.24 11.69
C ALA A 136 -5.41 16.69 12.01
N GLY A 137 -4.58 16.73 10.97
CA GLY A 137 -3.16 17.07 11.00
C GLY A 137 -2.73 17.90 12.20
N GLY A 138 -2.02 17.24 13.11
CA GLY A 138 -1.51 17.88 14.31
C GLY A 138 -0.84 16.83 15.19
N SER A 139 0.44 17.02 15.46
CA SER A 139 1.17 16.31 16.50
C SER A 139 0.36 16.31 17.81
N GLN A 140 -0.36 15.23 18.12
CA GLN A 140 -1.06 15.10 19.39
C GLN A 140 -0.10 14.49 20.42
N ALA A 141 0.89 15.29 20.81
CA ALA A 141 1.51 15.18 22.11
C ALA A 141 0.57 15.89 23.11
N GLY A 142 0.00 15.12 24.04
CA GLY A 142 -0.66 15.67 25.23
C GLY A 142 -2.18 15.43 25.28
N GLY A 143 -2.56 14.38 26.00
CA GLY A 143 -3.93 14.14 26.44
C GLY A 143 -3.90 13.17 27.61
N ALA A 144 -3.73 13.69 28.82
CA ALA A 144 -3.86 12.93 30.06
C ALA A 144 -5.35 12.63 30.28
N GLY A 145 -5.79 11.43 29.93
CA GLY A 145 -7.14 10.93 30.19
C GLY A 145 -7.13 9.41 30.19
N ASP A 146 -7.36 8.83 31.38
CA ASP A 146 -7.82 7.48 31.70
C ASP A 146 -7.35 6.31 30.81
N HIS A 147 -6.25 5.68 31.24
CA HIS A 147 -5.86 4.25 31.15
C HIS A 147 -6.33 3.36 29.96
N ALA A 148 -6.42 3.89 28.76
CA ALA A 148 -6.19 3.15 27.53
C ALA A 148 -5.08 3.89 26.78
N VAL A 149 -3.83 3.63 27.17
CA VAL A 149 -2.65 4.26 26.57
C VAL A 149 -2.66 3.91 25.09
N GLY A 150 -3.15 4.81 24.25
CA GLY A 150 -3.29 4.55 22.84
C GLY A 150 -1.89 4.35 22.25
N SER A 151 -1.53 3.11 21.97
CA SER A 151 -0.20 2.81 21.46
C SER A 151 -0.08 3.38 20.05
N CYS A 152 0.77 4.39 19.87
CA CYS A 152 1.14 4.94 18.57
C CYS A 152 2.11 4.01 17.84
N SER A 153 1.71 2.75 17.70
CA SER A 153 2.52 1.67 17.13
C SER A 153 1.81 0.95 16.00
N SER A 154 0.58 1.32 15.67
CA SER A 154 -0.15 0.74 14.56
C SER A 154 0.34 1.33 13.24
N PRO A 155 0.39 0.54 12.15
CA PRO A 155 0.70 1.05 10.82
C PRO A 155 -0.37 2.04 10.38
N LYS A 156 0.06 3.21 9.90
CA LYS A 156 -0.83 4.17 9.22
C LYS A 156 -1.19 3.68 7.81
N TYR A 157 -0.20 3.08 7.13
CA TYR A 157 -0.33 2.60 5.77
C TYR A 157 -0.61 1.10 5.78
N ASN A 158 -1.68 0.66 5.13
CA ASN A 158 -2.07 -0.75 5.08
C ASN A 158 -1.99 -1.36 3.67
N GLU A 159 -1.73 -0.55 2.66
CA GLU A 159 -1.54 -0.94 1.27
C GLU A 159 -0.58 0.02 0.56
N PHE A 160 0.07 -0.46 -0.49
CA PHE A 160 0.87 0.36 -1.40
C PHE A 160 0.64 -0.01 -2.86
N PHE A 161 1.03 0.91 -3.74
CA PHE A 161 0.93 0.77 -5.17
C PHE A 161 2.17 1.28 -5.88
N VAL A 162 2.43 0.73 -7.05
CA VAL A 162 3.37 1.30 -8.01
C VAL A 162 2.57 1.96 -9.12
N PHE A 163 2.87 3.22 -9.42
CA PHE A 163 2.32 3.94 -10.56
C PHE A 163 3.45 4.63 -11.31
N ASN A 164 3.81 4.10 -12.48
CA ASN A 164 5.00 4.50 -13.22
C ASN A 164 6.25 4.47 -12.33
N ASN A 165 6.92 5.62 -12.16
CA ASN A 165 8.10 5.78 -11.32
C ASN A 165 7.78 6.09 -9.84
N LEU A 166 6.51 5.96 -9.43
CA LEU A 166 6.08 6.25 -8.06
C LEU A 166 5.80 4.96 -7.30
N VAL A 167 6.17 4.94 -6.01
CA VAL A 167 5.61 4.01 -5.03
C VAL A 167 4.81 4.82 -4.01
N ILE A 168 3.52 4.50 -3.87
CA ILE A 168 2.53 5.27 -3.11
C ILE A 168 2.00 4.38 -1.99
N LEU A 169 2.22 4.77 -0.74
CA LEU A 169 1.67 4.10 0.44
C LEU A 169 0.52 4.95 0.97
N CYS A 170 -0.65 4.36 1.19
CA CYS A 170 -1.88 5.10 1.46
C CYS A 170 -2.39 4.87 2.87
N GLN A 171 -2.82 5.93 3.54
CA GLN A 171 -3.45 5.80 4.85
C GLN A 171 -4.73 4.95 4.74
N GLY A 172 -5.02 4.17 5.77
CA GLY A 172 -6.32 3.55 5.99
C GLY A 172 -6.30 2.74 7.27
N GLU A 173 -7.45 2.50 7.92
CA GLU A 173 -7.54 1.70 9.14
C GLU A 173 -7.22 0.22 8.89
N ASN A 174 -7.44 -0.23 7.65
CA ASN A 174 -7.19 -1.59 7.18
C ASN A 174 -6.79 -1.60 5.69
N GLU A 175 -6.48 -2.79 5.16
CA GLU A 175 -6.07 -2.99 3.77
C GLU A 175 -7.10 -2.47 2.75
N ILE A 176 -8.39 -2.71 3.00
CA ILE A 176 -9.48 -2.34 2.08
C ILE A 176 -9.59 -0.82 1.97
N GLU A 177 -9.60 -0.12 3.11
CA GLU A 177 -9.68 1.34 3.12
C GLU A 177 -8.42 1.97 2.51
N SER A 178 -7.24 1.48 2.88
CA SER A 178 -5.96 1.95 2.35
C SER A 178 -5.89 1.75 0.83
N ARG A 179 -6.39 0.63 0.33
CA ARG A 179 -6.52 0.34 -1.10
C ARG A 179 -7.43 1.33 -1.81
N ASN A 180 -8.62 1.59 -1.29
CA ASN A 180 -9.54 2.56 -1.88
C ASN A 180 -8.91 3.96 -1.96
N ASN A 181 -8.20 4.36 -0.90
CA ASN A 181 -7.49 5.63 -0.84
C ASN A 181 -6.35 5.75 -1.85
N CYS A 182 -5.70 4.64 -2.21
CA CYS A 182 -4.73 4.60 -3.31
C CYS A 182 -5.39 4.68 -4.68
N ILE A 183 -6.48 3.93 -4.90
CA ILE A 183 -7.22 3.94 -6.16
C ILE A 183 -7.67 5.37 -6.49
N ASP A 184 -8.22 6.09 -5.51
CA ASP A 184 -8.62 7.49 -5.65
C ASP A 184 -7.47 8.39 -6.16
N VAL A 185 -6.26 8.23 -5.63
CA VAL A 185 -5.08 9.01 -6.09
C VAL A 185 -4.58 8.55 -7.44
N ILE A 186 -4.62 7.25 -7.73
CA ILE A 186 -4.20 6.70 -9.03
C ILE A 186 -5.12 7.20 -10.15
N GLU A 187 -6.43 7.29 -9.91
CA GLU A 187 -7.38 7.87 -10.87
C GLU A 187 -7.03 9.32 -11.22
N ILE A 188 -6.64 10.11 -10.22
CA ILE A 188 -6.20 11.50 -10.44
C ILE A 188 -4.90 11.56 -11.24
N LEU A 189 -3.96 10.65 -10.97
CA LEU A 189 -2.70 10.58 -11.71
C LEU A 189 -2.89 10.17 -13.18
N LYS A 190 -3.88 9.30 -13.46
CA LYS A 190 -4.24 8.90 -14.83
C LYS A 190 -4.79 10.08 -15.64
N VAL A 191 -5.61 10.95 -15.05
CA VAL A 191 -6.19 12.12 -15.74
C VAL A 191 -5.13 13.08 -16.28
N LYS A 192 -3.93 13.14 -15.67
CA LYS A 192 -2.83 13.99 -16.16
C LYS A 192 -2.20 13.51 -17.47
N GLN A 193 -2.47 12.27 -17.88
CA GLN A 193 -1.90 11.70 -19.10
C GLN A 193 -2.64 12.15 -20.37
N ASP A 194 -3.81 12.77 -20.22
CA ASP A 194 -4.65 13.33 -21.29
C ASP A 194 -4.44 14.86 -21.43
#